data_AF-B4EUB8-F1
#
_entry.id   AF-B4EUB8-F1
#
_cell.length_a   1.000
_cell.length_b   1.000
_cell.length_c   1.000
_cell.angle_alpha   90.00
_cell.angle_beta   90.00
_cell.angle_gamma   90.00
#
_symmetry.space_group_name_H-M   'P 1'
#
loop_
_entity.id
_entity.type
_entity.pdbx_description
1 polymer ?
#
loop_
_entity_poly.entity_id
_entity_poly.type
_entity_poly.pdbx_seq_one_letter_code
_entity_poly.pdbx_strand_id
1 'polypeptide(L)'
;MVKETFKGNNPIRAIIIRYLEHLFTNLNDDEMNNLKTLLRGVFLTSGALVTTGGVRVYIATAASELIYNTVLRNAIAHKLIRGGGNIAMAFVGGYGIIEMASQAKERLRYSNPTLYYDLVLMNLEMGYFIVEPNISKWLYMIGSEKKSVDEVYRAINGLIYN
;
A
#
# COMPACT_ATOMS: atom_id res chain seq x y z
N MET A 1 9.02 25.11 4.39
CA MET A 1 8.98 23.63 4.32
C MET A 1 7.52 23.22 4.29
N VAL A 2 7.01 22.85 3.13
CA VAL A 2 5.58 22.67 2.86
C VAL A 2 5.09 21.43 3.60
N LYS A 3 4.46 21.65 4.76
CA LYS A 3 3.57 20.68 5.41
C LYS A 3 2.25 20.70 4.65
N GLU A 4 2.23 20.11 3.47
CA GLU A 4 0.97 19.84 2.79
C GLU A 4 0.33 18.60 3.41
N THR A 5 -0.65 18.90 4.25
CA THR A 5 -1.86 18.15 4.59
C THR A 5 -2.23 17.02 3.63
N PHE A 6 -1.55 15.88 3.70
CA PHE A 6 -2.13 14.61 3.25
C PHE A 6 -2.89 14.02 4.44
N LYS A 7 -4.19 13.75 4.23
CA LYS A 7 -5.13 13.09 5.13
C LYS A 7 -4.59 11.73 5.64
N GLY A 8 -3.68 11.79 6.60
CA GLY A 8 -3.03 10.67 7.26
C GLY A 8 -3.74 10.31 8.56
N ASN A 9 -5.00 9.86 8.48
CA ASN A 9 -5.67 9.26 9.64
C ASN A 9 -5.97 7.77 9.47
N ASN A 10 -5.58 7.16 8.34
CA ASN A 10 -5.76 5.73 8.14
C ASN A 10 -4.40 5.01 8.00
N PRO A 11 -3.95 4.29 9.04
CA PRO A 11 -2.67 3.61 9.05
C PRO A 11 -2.60 2.44 8.06
N ILE A 12 -3.72 1.83 7.68
CA ILE A 12 -3.77 0.78 6.65
C ILE A 12 -3.45 1.37 5.29
N ARG A 13 -4.05 2.52 4.98
CA ARG A 13 -3.76 3.26 3.76
C ARG A 13 -2.30 3.72 3.71
N ALA A 14 -1.72 4.11 4.86
CA ALA A 14 -0.30 4.46 4.95
C ALA A 14 0.62 3.27 4.61
N ILE A 15 0.30 2.06 5.07
CA ILE A 15 1.03 0.84 4.70
C ILE A 15 0.95 0.60 3.17
N ILE A 16 -0.25 0.71 2.60
CA ILE A 16 -0.47 0.52 1.15
C ILE A 16 0.31 1.56 0.34
N ILE A 17 0.26 2.84 0.74
CA ILE A 17 1.04 3.91 0.10
C ILE A 17 2.53 3.58 0.15
N ARG A 18 3.05 3.16 1.31
CA ARG A 18 4.47 2.86 1.44
C ARG A 18 4.91 1.70 0.55
N TYR A 19 4.09 0.67 0.42
CA TYR A 19 4.31 -0.41 -0.54
C TYR A 19 4.35 0.12 -2.00
N LEU A 20 3.40 0.98 -2.38
CA LEU A 20 3.33 1.54 -3.73
C LEU A 20 4.52 2.46 -4.04
N GLU A 21 5.01 3.23 -3.06
CA GLU A 21 6.22 4.04 -3.22
C GLU A 21 7.44 3.17 -3.57
N HIS A 22 7.61 2.05 -2.87
CA HIS A 22 8.65 1.07 -3.20
C HIS A 22 8.46 0.48 -4.60
N LEU A 23 7.22 0.12 -4.94
CA LEU A 23 6.88 -0.45 -6.24
C LEU A 23 7.28 0.50 -7.38
N PHE A 24 7.24 1.80 -7.12
CA PHE A 24 7.55 2.85 -8.09
C PHE A 24 8.99 3.34 -8.04
N THR A 25 9.80 2.93 -7.06
CA THR A 25 11.10 3.56 -6.75
C THR A 25 12.08 3.51 -7.94
N ASN A 26 12.06 2.44 -8.73
CA ASN A 26 12.99 2.24 -9.86
C ASN A 26 12.43 2.70 -11.23
N LEU A 27 11.19 3.22 -11.29
CA LEU A 27 10.65 3.79 -12.52
C LEU A 27 11.20 5.20 -12.73
N ASN A 28 11.44 5.62 -13.96
CA ASN A 28 11.74 7.01 -14.30
C ASN A 28 10.45 7.81 -14.58
N ASP A 29 10.59 9.09 -14.89
CA ASP A 29 9.45 9.99 -15.06
C ASP A 29 8.61 9.67 -16.30
N ASP A 30 9.24 9.25 -17.40
CA ASP A 30 8.54 8.83 -18.61
C ASP A 30 7.75 7.54 -18.39
N GLU A 31 8.34 6.58 -17.68
CA GLU A 31 7.71 5.34 -17.27
C GLU A 31 6.53 5.58 -16.34
N MET A 32 6.67 6.53 -15.41
CA MET A 32 5.59 6.94 -14.52
C MET A 32 4.43 7.61 -15.29
N ASN A 33 4.74 8.42 -16.30
CA ASN A 33 3.73 9.02 -17.19
C ASN A 33 3.06 7.97 -18.10
N ASN A 34 3.79 6.95 -18.52
CA ASN A 34 3.21 5.81 -19.23
C ASN A 34 2.26 5.02 -18.31
N LEU A 35 2.69 4.70 -17.08
CA LEU A 35 1.85 4.06 -16.08
C LEU A 35 0.57 4.86 -15.80
N LYS A 36 0.68 6.20 -15.66
CA LYS A 36 -0.47 7.10 -15.55
C LYS A 36 -1.45 6.91 -16.69
N THR A 37 -0.94 6.78 -17.92
CA THR A 37 -1.76 6.61 -19.12
C THR A 37 -2.49 5.27 -19.12
N LEU A 38 -1.81 4.17 -18.77
CA LEU A 38 -2.42 2.84 -18.64
C LEU A 38 -3.52 2.78 -17.56
N LEU A 39 -3.39 3.59 -16.50
CA LEU A 39 -4.33 3.63 -15.39
C LEU A 39 -5.53 4.58 -15.61
N ARG A 40 -5.62 5.29 -16.75
CA ARG A 40 -6.72 6.24 -17.09
C ARG A 40 -8.13 5.62 -17.17
N GLY A 41 -8.24 4.29 -17.18
CA GLY A 41 -9.54 3.59 -17.13
C GLY A 41 -9.86 2.91 -15.80
N VAL A 42 -8.90 2.84 -14.87
CA VAL A 42 -9.05 2.09 -13.62
C VAL A 42 -9.52 3.01 -12.50
N PHE A 43 -8.83 4.16 -12.33
CA PHE A 43 -9.15 5.13 -11.28
C PHE A 43 -8.69 6.56 -11.55
N LEU A 44 -7.96 6.80 -12.65
CA LEU A 44 -7.46 8.11 -13.00
C LEU A 44 -8.39 8.78 -14.00
N THR A 45 -8.97 9.92 -13.65
CA THR A 45 -9.68 10.75 -14.64
C THR A 45 -8.68 11.47 -15.53
N SER A 46 -8.96 11.51 -16.83
CA SER A 46 -8.19 12.26 -17.82
C SER A 46 -8.30 13.76 -17.51
N GLY A 47 -7.23 14.38 -16.98
CA GLY A 47 -7.18 15.84 -16.78
C GLY A 47 -6.28 16.35 -15.66
N ALA A 48 -5.78 15.49 -14.76
CA ALA A 48 -4.90 15.94 -13.70
C ALA A 48 -3.53 16.38 -14.26
N LEU A 49 -3.32 17.69 -14.43
CA LEU A 49 -1.99 18.28 -14.65
C LEU A 49 -1.21 18.14 -13.35
N VAL A 50 -0.25 17.22 -13.35
CA VAL A 50 0.59 16.94 -12.19
C VAL A 50 2.03 16.89 -12.68
N THR A 51 2.93 17.56 -11.98
CA THR A 51 4.38 17.54 -12.27
C THR A 51 4.93 16.12 -12.14
N THR A 52 6.10 15.83 -12.72
CA THR A 52 6.68 14.48 -12.74
C THR A 52 6.81 13.86 -11.34
N GLY A 53 7.36 14.60 -10.38
CA GLY A 53 7.41 14.18 -8.97
C GLY A 53 6.02 14.01 -8.34
N GLY A 54 5.06 14.84 -8.72
CA GLY A 54 3.68 14.73 -8.23
C GLY A 54 2.94 13.52 -8.81
N VAL A 55 3.29 13.03 -10.01
CA VAL A 55 2.58 11.90 -10.65
C VAL A 55 2.70 10.64 -9.80
N ARG A 56 3.87 10.38 -9.21
CA ARG A 56 4.10 9.22 -8.32
C ARG A 56 3.19 9.27 -7.11
N VAL A 57 3.21 10.40 -6.41
CA VAL A 57 2.40 10.62 -5.20
C VAL A 57 0.91 10.51 -5.53
N TYR A 58 0.50 11.08 -6.66
CA TYR A 58 -0.87 11.04 -7.15
C TYR A 58 -1.33 9.60 -7.43
N ILE A 59 -0.55 8.82 -8.18
CA ILE A 59 -0.87 7.42 -8.47
C ILE A 59 -0.88 6.58 -7.19
N ALA A 60 0.11 6.73 -6.31
CA ALA A 60 0.16 6.01 -5.04
C ALA A 60 -1.08 6.29 -4.19
N THR A 61 -1.44 7.57 -4.07
CA THR A 61 -2.62 8.02 -3.31
C THR A 61 -3.91 7.45 -3.91
N ALA A 62 -4.11 7.56 -5.22
CA ALA A 62 -5.34 7.13 -5.85
C ALA A 62 -5.47 5.59 -5.89
N ALA A 63 -4.39 4.86 -6.20
CA ALA A 63 -4.38 3.40 -6.13
C ALA A 63 -4.61 2.90 -4.70
N SER A 64 -4.01 3.55 -3.69
CA SER A 64 -4.19 3.14 -2.30
C SER A 64 -5.64 3.21 -1.84
N GLU A 65 -6.45 4.13 -2.37
CA GLU A 65 -7.87 4.25 -2.05
C GLU A 65 -8.65 3.04 -2.52
N LEU A 66 -8.40 2.59 -3.75
CA LEU A 66 -9.06 1.41 -4.30
C LEU A 66 -8.60 0.14 -3.60
N ILE A 67 -7.29 -0.03 -3.39
CA ILE A 67 -6.74 -1.20 -2.70
C ILE A 67 -7.26 -1.25 -1.26
N TYR A 68 -7.35 -0.11 -0.57
CA TYR A 68 -7.92 -0.02 0.76
C TYR A 68 -9.38 -0.49 0.80
N ASN A 69 -10.20 -0.09 -0.19
CA ASN A 69 -11.57 -0.58 -0.31
C ASN A 69 -11.62 -2.10 -0.55
N THR A 70 -10.70 -2.66 -1.32
CA THR A 70 -10.58 -4.12 -1.52
C THR A 70 -10.16 -4.83 -0.23
N VAL A 71 -9.21 -4.28 0.52
CA VAL A 71 -8.82 -4.78 1.85
C VAL A 71 -10.03 -4.76 2.80
N LEU A 72 -10.84 -3.70 2.80
CA LEU A 72 -12.04 -3.59 3.62
C LEU A 72 -13.16 -4.58 3.25
N ARG A 73 -13.16 -5.15 2.04
CA ARG A 73 -14.11 -6.22 1.70
C ARG A 73 -13.81 -7.51 2.48
N ASN A 74 -12.58 -7.68 2.95
CA ASN A 74 -12.24 -8.79 3.84
C ASN A 74 -12.92 -8.59 5.19
N ALA A 75 -13.77 -9.54 5.60
CA ALA A 75 -14.55 -9.45 6.82
C ALA A 75 -13.70 -9.28 8.10
N ILE A 76 -12.50 -9.86 8.14
CA ILE A 76 -11.57 -9.74 9.27
C ILE A 76 -11.01 -8.31 9.32
N ALA A 77 -10.51 -7.80 8.19
CA ALA A 77 -10.02 -6.43 8.08
C ALA A 77 -11.12 -5.41 8.45
N HIS A 78 -12.34 -5.61 7.93
CA HIS A 78 -13.48 -4.74 8.21
C HIS A 78 -13.82 -4.68 9.69
N LYS A 79 -13.82 -5.83 10.38
CA LYS A 79 -14.10 -5.92 11.82
C LYS A 79 -13.02 -5.23 12.64
N LEU A 80 -11.75 -5.39 12.26
CA LEU A 80 -10.62 -4.76 12.94
C LEU A 80 -10.63 -3.24 12.79
N ILE A 81 -10.95 -2.73 11.60
CA ILE A 81 -10.88 -1.29 11.29
C ILE A 81 -12.10 -0.51 11.83
N ARG A 82 -13.25 -1.17 12.03
CA ARG A 82 -14.47 -0.54 12.59
C ARG A 82 -14.31 0.00 14.02
N GLY A 83 -13.27 -0.39 14.76
CA GLY A 83 -12.97 0.09 16.11
C GLY A 83 -12.43 1.52 16.23
N GLY A 84 -12.34 2.25 15.11
CA GLY A 84 -11.70 3.57 15.04
C GLY A 84 -10.27 3.42 14.53
N GLY A 85 -9.86 4.30 13.60
CA GLY A 85 -8.70 4.17 12.72
C GLY A 85 -7.30 4.00 13.35
N ASN A 86 -7.19 3.74 14.65
CA ASN A 86 -5.93 3.33 15.28
C ASN A 86 -5.82 1.80 15.24
N ILE A 87 -4.83 1.28 14.50
CA ILE A 87 -4.50 -0.15 14.48
C ILE A 87 -4.29 -0.71 15.90
N ALA A 88 -3.73 0.08 16.81
CA ALA A 88 -3.59 -0.29 18.21
C ALA A 88 -4.95 -0.63 18.88
N MET A 89 -6.02 0.10 18.55
CA MET A 89 -7.37 -0.17 19.08
C MET A 89 -7.99 -1.43 18.46
N ALA A 90 -7.67 -1.73 17.20
CA ALA A 90 -8.12 -2.96 16.55
C ALA A 90 -7.62 -4.24 17.25
N PHE A 91 -6.43 -4.16 17.86
CA PHE A 91 -5.82 -5.29 18.58
C PHE A 91 -6.31 -5.48 20.02
N VAL A 92 -7.08 -4.53 20.57
CA VAL A 92 -7.66 -4.63 21.94
C VAL A 92 -8.65 -5.79 22.06
N GLY A 93 -9.16 -6.33 20.95
CA GLY A 93 -10.17 -7.39 20.91
C GLY A 93 -9.72 -8.81 21.29
N GLY A 94 -8.43 -9.07 21.53
CA GLY A 94 -7.97 -10.36 22.11
C GLY A 94 -6.55 -10.80 21.74
N TYR A 95 -5.90 -11.53 22.65
CA TYR A 95 -4.52 -12.05 22.53
C TYR A 95 -4.22 -12.77 21.20
N GLY A 96 -5.19 -13.50 20.63
CA GLY A 96 -4.99 -14.21 19.36
C GLY A 96 -4.78 -13.28 18.15
N ILE A 97 -5.35 -12.07 18.16
CA ILE A 97 -5.18 -11.11 17.06
C ILE A 97 -3.76 -10.52 17.09
N ILE A 98 -3.25 -10.25 18.29
CA ILE A 98 -1.87 -9.80 18.49
C ILE A 98 -0.89 -10.88 18.02
N GLU A 99 -1.15 -12.14 18.35
CA GLU A 99 -0.31 -13.27 17.91
C GLU A 99 -0.29 -13.40 16.38
N MET A 100 -1.46 -13.42 15.74
CA MET A 100 -1.57 -13.48 14.28
C MET A 100 -0.84 -12.32 13.59
N ALA A 101 -0.95 -11.11 14.14
CA ALA A 101 -0.24 -9.97 13.60
C ALA A 101 1.27 -10.02 13.83
N SER A 102 1.72 -10.56 14.95
CA SER A 102 3.14 -10.79 15.21
C SER A 102 3.72 -11.79 14.21
N GLN A 103 2.97 -12.86 13.91
CA GLN A 103 3.37 -13.85 12.90
C GLN A 103 3.40 -13.23 11.49
N ALA A 104 2.42 -12.41 11.13
CA ALA A 104 2.39 -11.70 9.85
C ALA A 104 3.56 -10.74 9.69
N LYS A 105 3.86 -9.96 10.74
CA LYS A 105 5.04 -9.10 10.80
C LYS A 105 6.32 -9.91 10.59
N GLU A 106 6.45 -11.07 11.24
CA GLU A 106 7.66 -11.89 11.10
C GLU A 106 7.78 -12.49 9.68
N ARG A 107 6.66 -12.91 9.07
CA ARG A 107 6.65 -13.30 7.64
C ARG A 107 7.06 -12.16 6.73
N LEU A 108 6.62 -10.92 6.99
CA LEU A 108 7.06 -9.75 6.24
C LEU A 108 8.56 -9.52 6.40
N ARG A 109 9.09 -9.62 7.63
CA ARG A 109 10.52 -9.44 7.90
C ARG A 109 11.39 -10.39 7.07
N TYR A 110 10.98 -11.65 6.92
CA TYR A 110 11.73 -12.61 6.09
C TYR A 110 11.51 -12.41 4.59
N SER A 111 10.28 -12.11 4.17
CA SER A 111 9.93 -12.03 2.74
C SER A 111 10.31 -10.70 2.09
N ASN A 112 10.24 -9.59 2.81
CA ASN A 112 10.63 -8.28 2.33
C ASN A 112 11.16 -7.38 3.48
N PRO A 113 12.47 -7.47 3.79
CA PRO A 113 13.08 -6.68 4.85
C PRO A 113 12.94 -5.16 4.64
N THR A 114 12.98 -4.70 3.38
CA THR A 114 12.89 -3.27 3.04
C THR A 114 11.56 -2.67 3.50
N LEU A 115 10.45 -3.27 3.12
CA LEU A 115 9.13 -2.81 3.56
C LEU A 115 8.97 -2.99 5.08
N TYR A 116 9.46 -4.10 5.64
CA TYR A 116 9.42 -4.34 7.08
C TYR A 116 10.03 -3.19 7.89
N TYR A 117 11.26 -2.79 7.58
CA TYR A 117 11.96 -1.76 8.36
C TYR A 117 11.29 -0.40 8.25
N ASP A 118 10.73 -0.06 7.09
CA ASP A 118 9.97 1.18 6.94
C ASP A 118 8.69 1.18 7.77
N LEU A 119 7.97 0.06 7.81
CA LEU A 119 6.78 -0.03 8.65
C LEU A 119 7.13 0.05 10.13
N VAL A 120 8.28 -0.50 10.55
CA VAL A 120 8.78 -0.35 11.93
C VAL A 120 9.05 1.13 12.26
N LEU A 121 9.71 1.86 11.35
CA LEU A 121 9.95 3.30 11.54
C LEU A 121 8.65 4.11 11.63
N MET A 122 7.59 3.63 10.98
CA MET A 122 6.25 4.22 11.04
C MET A 122 5.40 3.72 12.21
N ASN A 123 5.86 2.72 12.98
CA ASN A 123 5.08 1.98 13.98
C ASN A 123 3.80 1.33 13.40
N LEU A 124 3.90 0.80 12.18
CA LEU A 124 2.80 0.22 11.41
C LEU A 124 3.02 -1.26 11.04
N GLU A 125 4.13 -1.86 11.46
CA GLU A 125 4.56 -3.19 11.03
C GLU A 125 3.57 -4.29 11.41
N MET A 126 2.96 -4.22 12.60
CA MET A 126 1.89 -5.15 13.01
C MET A 126 0.61 -4.97 12.18
N GLY A 127 0.40 -3.75 11.67
CA GLY A 127 -0.69 -3.43 10.76
C GLY A 127 -0.62 -4.18 9.43
N TYR A 128 0.57 -4.66 9.05
CA TYR A 128 0.76 -5.45 7.85
C TYR A 128 -0.18 -6.65 7.78
N PHE A 129 -0.48 -7.28 8.92
CA PHE A 129 -1.43 -8.39 9.02
C PHE A 129 -2.75 -8.15 8.29
N ILE A 130 -3.27 -6.92 8.32
CA ILE A 130 -4.55 -6.56 7.73
C ILE A 130 -4.46 -6.52 6.20
N VAL A 131 -3.32 -6.10 5.65
CA VAL A 131 -3.09 -5.97 4.20
C VAL A 131 -2.38 -7.17 3.60
N GLU A 132 -1.80 -8.03 4.43
CA GLU A 132 -1.03 -9.21 4.03
C GLU A 132 -1.76 -10.11 3.01
N PRO A 133 -3.07 -10.43 3.17
CA PRO A 133 -3.77 -11.27 2.20
C PRO A 133 -3.77 -10.71 0.78
N ASN A 134 -3.70 -9.38 0.64
CA ASN A 134 -3.69 -8.68 -0.63
C ASN A 134 -2.25 -8.48 -1.15
N ILE A 135 -1.33 -8.07 -0.29
CA ILE A 135 0.01 -7.60 -0.70
C ILE A 135 1.04 -8.74 -0.76
N SER A 136 0.92 -9.78 0.07
CA SER A 136 1.94 -10.84 0.19
C SER A 136 2.37 -11.45 -1.15
N LYS A 137 1.41 -11.75 -2.03
CA LYS A 137 1.66 -12.31 -3.37
C LYS A 137 2.48 -11.39 -4.27
N TRP A 138 2.50 -10.09 -3.99
CA TRP A 138 3.17 -9.07 -4.81
C TRP A 138 4.44 -8.53 -4.16
N LEU A 139 4.83 -8.99 -2.96
CA LEU A 139 6.03 -8.51 -2.28
C LEU A 139 7.34 -8.73 -3.06
N TYR A 140 7.38 -9.70 -3.99
CA TYR A 140 8.55 -9.90 -4.85
C TYR A 140 8.76 -8.75 -5.86
N MET A 141 7.75 -7.89 -6.06
CA MET A 141 7.82 -6.75 -6.98
C MET A 141 8.69 -5.61 -6.43
N ILE A 142 8.93 -5.58 -5.12
CA ILE A 142 9.70 -4.55 -4.46
C ILE A 142 11.08 -5.07 -4.08
N GLY A 143 12.10 -4.57 -4.78
CA GLY A 143 13.49 -5.02 -4.67
C GLY A 143 14.44 -4.18 -5.55
N SER A 144 15.68 -4.65 -5.68
CA SER A 144 16.72 -3.95 -6.47
C SER A 144 16.52 -4.08 -7.99
N GLU A 145 15.82 -5.11 -8.44
CA GLU A 145 15.54 -5.31 -9.86
C GLU A 145 14.46 -4.32 -10.33
N LYS A 146 14.76 -3.60 -11.41
CA LYS A 146 13.79 -2.71 -12.05
C LYS A 146 12.70 -3.55 -12.74
N LYS A 147 11.45 -3.33 -12.36
CA LYS A 147 10.28 -3.93 -13.02
C LYS A 147 9.81 -3.06 -14.18
N SER A 148 9.26 -3.71 -15.21
CA SER A 148 8.67 -3.00 -16.34
C SER A 148 7.35 -2.31 -15.93
N VAL A 149 6.98 -1.28 -16.70
CA VAL A 149 5.71 -0.55 -16.49
C VAL A 149 4.51 -1.50 -16.55
N ASP A 150 4.52 -2.49 -17.44
CA ASP A 150 3.44 -3.46 -17.59
C ASP A 150 3.33 -4.41 -16.40
N GLU A 151 4.46 -4.84 -15.82
CA GLU A 151 4.44 -5.65 -14.60
C GLU A 151 3.90 -4.85 -13.41
N VAL A 152 4.30 -3.59 -13.27
CA VAL A 152 3.79 -2.69 -12.23
C VAL A 152 2.29 -2.45 -12.40
N TYR A 153 1.84 -2.20 -13.64
CA TYR A 153 0.42 -2.05 -13.96
C TYR A 153 -0.38 -3.31 -13.60
N ARG A 154 0.12 -4.50 -13.95
CA ARG A 154 -0.51 -5.78 -13.58
C ARG A 154 -0.59 -5.97 -12.07
N ALA A 155 0.47 -5.63 -11.34
CA ALA A 155 0.48 -5.72 -9.88
C ALA A 155 -0.56 -4.79 -9.24
N ILE A 156 -0.67 -3.54 -9.68
CA ILE A 156 -1.69 -2.60 -9.19
C ILE A 156 -3.10 -3.14 -9.44
N ASN A 157 -3.39 -3.59 -10.66
CA ASN A 157 -4.70 -4.17 -10.98
C ASN A 157 -5.00 -5.43 -10.15
N GLY A 158 -4.01 -6.29 -9.99
CA GLY A 158 -4.12 -7.49 -9.16
C GLY A 158 -4.39 -7.17 -7.69
N LEU A 159 -3.94 -6.02 -7.17
CA LEU A 159 -4.25 -5.57 -5.81
C LEU A 159 -5.67 -4.98 -5.69
N ILE A 160 -6.19 -4.35 -6.76
CA ILE A 160 -7.51 -3.73 -6.79
C ILE A 160 -8.62 -4.79 -6.96
N TYR A 161 -8.42 -5.76 -7.85
CA TYR A 161 -9.45 -6.73 -8.26
C TYR A 161 -9.26 -8.14 -7.68
N ASN A 162 -8.43 -8.27 -6.64
CA ASN A 162 -8.19 -9.53 -5.92
C ASN A 162 -9.48 -10.12 -5.32
#